data_AF-A0A960JE48-F1
#
_entry.id   AF-A0A960JE48-F1
#
_cell.length_a   1.000
_cell.length_b   1.000
_cell.length_c   1.000
_cell.angle_alpha   90.00
_cell.angle_beta   90.00
_cell.angle_gamma   90.00
#
_symmetry.space_group_name_H-M   'P 1'
#
loop_
_entity.id
_entity.type
_entity.pdbx_description
1 polymer ?
#
loop_
_entity_poly.entity_id
_entity_poly.type
_entity_poly.pdbx_seq_one_letter_code
_entity_poly.pdbx_strand_id
1 'polypeptide(L)'
;MLQDPYEVEVNPYFRSWGVEGTALGLTSRRFEGERAGRRFVTLLSPRRRTRYAGDIRTTHYQGHTVDIAVSVSPRTRFVAALAENANRFSRYLNRRSGVHPVPLPAGLEHLEIWAAEPDWAARWLAVEGVGERIARLLAPDARSRMRNVALSPLDGLSYKVSRIHLRTLTGDDLHGWLADLYALAAAVDSVEPPRAMLEPTWMEKKAKESPWLLAVGVLAALFAVVAAAGLLFTGALVGLAYLLSKH
;
A
#
# COMPACT_ATOMS: atom_id res chain seq x y z
N MET A 1 2.57 29.81 -17.73
CA MET A 1 1.79 28.61 -17.36
C MET A 1 2.75 27.44 -17.26
N LEU A 2 2.95 26.88 -16.07
CA LEU A 2 3.64 25.58 -15.94
C LEU A 2 2.64 24.53 -16.44
N GLN A 3 2.99 23.81 -17.51
CA GLN A 3 2.17 22.67 -17.96
C GLN A 3 2.05 21.67 -16.82
N ASP A 4 0.85 21.10 -16.66
CA ASP A 4 0.61 20.06 -15.66
C ASP A 4 1.51 18.86 -16.00
N PRO A 5 2.47 18.49 -15.12
CA PRO A 5 3.36 17.37 -15.39
C PRO A 5 2.59 16.07 -15.64
N TYR A 6 1.35 15.93 -15.14
CA TYR A 6 0.53 14.77 -15.46
C TYR A 6 0.11 14.73 -16.94
N GLU A 7 -0.25 15.87 -17.54
CA GLU A 7 -0.71 15.91 -18.92
C GLU A 7 0.39 15.59 -19.93
N VAL A 8 1.62 15.98 -19.61
CA VAL A 8 2.77 15.79 -20.50
C VAL A 8 3.43 14.43 -20.26
N GLU A 9 3.61 14.03 -19.00
CA GLU A 9 4.47 12.89 -18.66
C GLU A 9 3.69 11.59 -18.45
N VAL A 10 2.37 11.62 -18.21
CA VAL A 10 1.63 10.42 -17.75
C VAL A 10 0.37 10.13 -18.57
N ASN A 11 -0.40 11.18 -18.86
CA ASN A 11 -1.67 11.07 -19.57
C ASN A 11 -1.56 10.42 -20.98
N PRO A 12 -0.50 10.67 -21.79
CA PRO A 12 -0.38 10.03 -23.10
C PRO A 12 -0.35 8.50 -23.03
N TYR A 13 0.20 7.92 -21.95
CA TYR A 13 0.32 6.48 -21.79
C TYR A 13 -1.00 5.83 -21.35
N PHE A 14 -1.77 6.48 -20.48
CA PHE A 14 -3.10 5.98 -20.15
C PHE A 14 -4.09 6.17 -21.30
N ARG A 15 -3.92 7.23 -22.09
CA ARG A 15 -4.70 7.45 -23.32
C ARG A 15 -4.46 6.37 -24.38
N SER A 16 -3.23 5.87 -24.53
CA SER A 16 -2.98 4.74 -25.43
C SER A 16 -3.67 3.44 -24.98
N TRP A 17 -4.16 3.40 -23.74
CA TRP A 17 -4.96 2.32 -23.18
C TRP A 17 -6.46 2.64 -23.16
N GLY A 18 -6.87 3.73 -23.83
CA GLY A 18 -8.26 4.18 -23.88
C GLY A 18 -8.78 4.76 -22.57
N VAL A 19 -7.89 5.19 -21.66
CA VAL A 19 -8.25 5.70 -20.35
C VAL A 19 -7.91 7.18 -20.22
N GLU A 20 -8.90 7.95 -19.80
CA GLU A 20 -8.71 9.35 -19.41
C GLU A 20 -8.57 9.47 -17.88
N GLY A 21 -7.67 10.36 -17.46
CA GLY A 21 -7.42 10.62 -16.04
C GLY A 21 -8.43 11.59 -15.43
N THR A 22 -9.05 11.20 -14.33
CA THR A 22 -9.88 12.06 -13.49
C THR A 22 -9.03 12.72 -12.41
N ALA A 23 -9.17 14.04 -12.23
CA ALA A 23 -8.56 14.75 -11.11
C ALA A 23 -9.26 14.41 -9.79
N LEU A 24 -8.51 13.96 -8.78
CA LEU A 24 -9.02 13.74 -7.41
C LEU A 24 -8.75 14.91 -6.46
N GLY A 25 -8.17 15.99 -7.00
CA GLY A 25 -7.77 17.18 -6.27
C GLY A 25 -6.75 17.97 -7.08
N LEU A 26 -6.07 18.93 -6.43
CA LEU A 26 -5.10 19.80 -7.10
C LEU A 26 -3.93 19.04 -7.73
N THR A 27 -3.56 17.88 -7.15
CA THR A 27 -2.32 17.19 -7.53
C THR A 27 -2.45 15.67 -7.57
N SER A 28 -3.61 15.08 -7.27
CA SER A 28 -3.78 13.64 -7.45
C SER A 28 -4.57 13.36 -8.72
N ARG A 29 -4.24 12.26 -9.40
CA ARG A 29 -4.90 11.79 -10.61
C ARG A 29 -5.30 10.33 -10.44
N ARG A 30 -6.46 9.97 -10.97
CA ARG A 30 -6.99 8.61 -11.01
C ARG A 30 -7.28 8.25 -12.45
N PHE A 31 -6.79 7.10 -12.88
CA PHE A 31 -7.05 6.55 -14.21
C PHE A 31 -7.80 5.24 -14.00
N GLU A 32 -8.94 5.07 -14.67
CA GLU A 32 -9.75 3.86 -14.56
C GLU A 32 -10.11 3.34 -15.93
N GLY A 33 -10.06 2.03 -16.10
CA GLY A 33 -10.50 1.40 -17.33
C GLY A 33 -10.73 -0.09 -17.18
N GLU A 34 -10.96 -0.73 -18.32
CA GLU A 34 -11.13 -2.16 -18.42
C GLU A 34 -10.24 -2.70 -19.53
N ARG A 35 -9.60 -3.85 -19.29
CA ARG A 35 -8.81 -4.55 -20.29
C ARG A 35 -8.88 -6.05 -20.02
N ALA A 36 -9.06 -6.86 -21.06
CA ALA A 36 -9.18 -8.31 -20.95
C ALA A 36 -10.20 -8.76 -19.89
N GLY A 37 -11.37 -8.08 -19.84
CA GLY A 37 -12.45 -8.35 -18.90
C GLY A 37 -12.16 -7.98 -17.43
N ARG A 38 -11.08 -7.23 -17.16
CA ARG A 38 -10.68 -6.84 -15.80
C ARG A 38 -10.63 -5.33 -15.67
N ARG A 39 -11.27 -4.83 -14.62
CA ARG A 39 -11.18 -3.43 -14.22
C ARG A 39 -9.78 -3.16 -13.67
N PHE A 40 -9.19 -2.04 -14.05
CA PHE A 40 -8.00 -1.52 -13.41
C PHE A 40 -8.21 -0.09 -12.94
N VAL A 41 -7.47 0.28 -11.89
CA VAL A 41 -7.44 1.63 -11.32
C VAL A 41 -6.00 1.99 -11.05
N THR A 42 -5.52 3.09 -11.61
CA THR A 42 -4.23 3.67 -11.23
C THR A 42 -4.43 4.97 -10.50
N LEU A 43 -3.89 5.06 -9.29
CA LEU A 43 -3.84 6.26 -8.48
C LEU A 43 -2.43 6.83 -8.46
N LEU A 44 -2.30 8.07 -8.90
CA LEU A 44 -1.08 8.87 -8.82
C LEU A 44 -1.29 9.96 -7.76
N SER A 45 -0.47 9.96 -6.72
CA SER A 45 -0.57 10.92 -5.62
C SER A 45 0.79 11.44 -5.19
N PRO A 46 0.98 12.76 -5.04
CA PRO A 46 2.26 13.32 -4.63
C PRO A 46 2.55 12.99 -3.17
N ARG A 47 3.81 12.73 -2.89
CA ARG A 47 4.34 12.59 -1.53
C ARG A 47 5.03 13.88 -1.15
N ARG A 48 4.59 14.48 -0.04
CA ARG A 48 5.19 15.69 0.52
C ARG A 48 5.51 15.44 1.98
N ARG A 49 6.66 15.95 2.43
CA ARG A 49 7.03 15.97 3.85
C ARG A 49 7.04 17.40 4.32
N THR A 50 6.18 17.70 5.28
CA THR A 50 6.21 18.98 5.98
C THR A 50 7.17 18.88 7.15
N ARG A 51 8.06 19.86 7.29
CA ARG A 51 8.91 20.05 8.47
C ARG A 51 8.59 21.42 9.07
N TYR A 52 8.56 21.47 10.38
CA TYR A 52 8.39 22.70 11.15
C TYR A 52 9.73 23.03 11.80
N ALA A 53 10.18 24.27 11.63
CA ALA A 53 11.34 24.83 12.33
C ALA A 53 10.85 26.10 13.04
N GLY A 54 10.45 25.96 14.30
CA GLY A 54 9.61 26.96 14.97
C GLY A 54 8.31 27.16 14.19
N ASP A 55 8.01 28.41 13.86
CA ASP A 55 6.80 28.80 13.11
C ASP A 55 6.93 28.63 11.59
N ILE A 56 8.14 28.32 11.08
CA ILE A 56 8.36 28.18 9.65
C ILE A 56 7.93 26.78 9.21
N ARG A 57 6.88 26.75 8.37
CA ARG A 57 6.42 25.54 7.69
C ARG A 57 7.16 25.38 6.36
N THR A 58 8.02 24.37 6.26
CA THR A 58 8.66 23.96 5.00
C THR A 58 8.00 22.70 4.47
N THR A 59 7.63 22.68 3.18
CA THR A 59 7.06 21.48 2.54
C THR A 59 7.99 21.02 1.43
N HIS A 60 8.62 19.87 1.64
CA HIS A 60 9.52 19.25 0.67
C HIS A 60 8.78 18.18 -0.14
N TYR A 61 8.80 18.32 -1.45
CA TYR A 61 8.31 17.29 -2.36
C TYR A 61 9.26 16.08 -2.36
N GLN A 62 8.69 14.87 -2.29
CA GLN A 62 9.43 13.61 -2.18
C GLN A 62 9.16 12.64 -3.34
N GLY A 63 8.56 13.11 -4.43
CA GLY A 63 8.10 12.25 -5.52
C GLY A 63 6.60 11.94 -5.43
N HIS A 64 6.20 10.85 -6.08
CA HIS A 64 4.83 10.35 -6.16
C HIS A 64 4.74 8.93 -5.61
N THR A 65 3.53 8.56 -5.22
CA THR A 65 3.08 7.18 -5.14
C THR A 65 2.27 6.88 -6.39
N VAL A 66 2.62 5.78 -7.05
CA VAL A 66 1.80 5.13 -8.08
C VAL A 66 1.24 3.87 -7.45
N ASP A 67 -0.07 3.71 -7.52
CA ASP A 67 -0.79 2.56 -6.99
C ASP A 67 -1.70 2.04 -8.10
N ILE A 68 -1.37 0.86 -8.64
CA ILE A 68 -2.07 0.23 -9.75
C ILE A 68 -2.79 -0.97 -9.18
N ALA A 69 -4.11 -1.02 -9.29
CA ALA A 69 -4.94 -2.13 -8.85
C ALA A 69 -5.68 -2.75 -10.04
N VAL A 70 -5.76 -4.07 -10.07
CA VAL A 70 -6.47 -4.88 -11.07
C VAL A 70 -7.41 -5.83 -10.35
N SER A 71 -8.65 -5.91 -10.82
CA SER A 71 -9.65 -6.83 -10.27
C SER A 71 -9.25 -8.29 -10.53
N VAL A 72 -9.36 -9.12 -9.50
CA VAL A 72 -9.19 -10.58 -9.55
C VAL A 72 -10.34 -11.26 -8.82
N SER A 73 -10.59 -12.53 -9.11
CA SER A 73 -11.70 -13.30 -8.53
C SER A 73 -11.47 -13.65 -7.06
N PRO A 74 -10.30 -14.17 -6.64
CA PRO A 74 -10.06 -14.54 -5.26
C PRO A 74 -10.01 -13.32 -4.32
N ARG A 75 -10.92 -13.29 -3.36
CA ARG A 75 -10.90 -12.32 -2.25
C ARG A 75 -10.06 -12.88 -1.11
N THR A 76 -8.76 -12.61 -1.13
CA THR A 76 -7.85 -13.05 -0.06
C THR A 76 -6.77 -11.99 0.20
N ARG A 77 -5.83 -12.28 1.09
CA ARG A 77 -4.70 -11.41 1.41
C ARG A 77 -3.39 -12.07 1.02
N PHE A 78 -2.58 -11.32 0.27
CA PHE A 78 -1.21 -11.64 -0.06
C PHE A 78 -0.41 -10.34 -0.08
N VAL A 79 0.83 -10.36 0.38
CA VAL A 79 1.75 -9.22 0.33
C VAL A 79 3.13 -9.75 0.01
N ALA A 80 3.75 -9.20 -1.03
CA ALA A 80 5.16 -9.37 -1.35
C ALA A 80 5.85 -8.00 -1.35
N ALA A 81 6.98 -7.91 -0.67
CA ALA A 81 7.83 -6.73 -0.62
C ALA A 81 9.29 -7.14 -0.52
N LEU A 82 10.22 -6.21 -0.75
CA LEU A 82 11.64 -6.45 -0.48
C LEU A 82 11.85 -6.70 1.02
N ALA A 83 12.67 -7.70 1.36
CA ALA A 83 12.93 -8.08 2.76
C ALA A 83 13.55 -6.93 3.59
N GLU A 84 14.37 -6.08 2.96
CA GLU A 84 14.94 -4.87 3.59
C GLU A 84 13.88 -3.83 4.01
N ASN A 85 12.71 -3.83 3.38
CA ASN A 85 11.61 -2.94 3.72
C ASN A 85 10.71 -3.49 4.84
N ALA A 86 10.86 -4.78 5.17
CA ALA A 86 10.09 -5.41 6.23
C ALA A 86 10.77 -5.19 7.59
N ASN A 87 10.12 -4.38 8.43
CA ASN A 87 10.58 -4.13 9.79
C ASN A 87 9.71 -4.90 10.81
N ARG A 88 10.13 -4.91 12.08
CA ARG A 88 9.40 -5.61 13.15
C ARG A 88 7.93 -5.17 13.24
N PHE A 89 7.64 -3.90 12.97
CA PHE A 89 6.29 -3.34 13.01
C PHE A 89 5.44 -3.83 11.85
N SER A 90 5.95 -3.86 10.61
CA SER A 90 5.22 -4.41 9.46
C SER A 90 4.92 -5.90 9.64
N ARG A 91 5.88 -6.68 10.17
CA ARG A 91 5.66 -8.11 10.51
C ARG A 91 4.58 -8.28 11.58
N TYR A 92 4.58 -7.42 12.59
CA TYR A 92 3.54 -7.43 13.63
C TYR A 92 2.16 -7.12 13.04
N LEU A 93 2.05 -6.09 12.20
CA LEU A 93 0.80 -5.75 11.53
C LEU A 93 0.30 -6.88 10.63
N ASN A 94 1.19 -7.48 9.83
CA ASN A 94 0.88 -8.62 8.98
C ASN A 94 0.29 -9.79 9.79
N ARG A 95 0.94 -10.18 10.89
CA ARG A 95 0.41 -11.24 11.78
C ARG A 95 -0.96 -10.87 12.36
N ARG A 96 -1.15 -9.61 12.77
CA ARG A 96 -2.42 -9.13 13.32
C ARG A 96 -3.54 -9.10 12.28
N SER A 97 -3.19 -8.89 11.01
CA SER A 97 -4.12 -8.96 9.87
C SER A 97 -4.41 -10.40 9.41
N GLY A 98 -3.93 -11.41 10.14
CA GLY A 98 -4.18 -12.82 9.82
C GLY A 98 -3.41 -13.32 8.60
N VAL A 99 -2.28 -12.68 8.25
CA VAL A 99 -1.37 -13.20 7.23
C VAL A 99 -0.12 -13.80 7.87
N HIS A 100 0.35 -14.89 7.26
CA HIS A 100 1.44 -15.73 7.74
C HIS A 100 2.57 -15.76 6.69
N PRO A 101 3.83 -15.95 7.11
CA PRO A 101 4.94 -15.99 6.17
C PRO A 101 4.79 -17.19 5.22
N VAL A 102 5.09 -16.97 3.94
CA VAL A 102 5.03 -18.01 2.91
C VAL A 102 6.45 -18.54 2.65
N PRO A 103 6.66 -19.87 2.59
CA PRO A 103 7.93 -20.44 2.17
C PRO A 103 8.32 -19.93 0.77
N LEU A 104 9.54 -19.43 0.63
CA LEU A 104 10.00 -18.83 -0.62
C LEU A 104 10.60 -19.90 -1.55
N PRO A 105 10.18 -19.93 -2.82
CA PRO A 105 10.90 -20.70 -3.84
C PRO A 105 12.27 -20.06 -4.11
N ALA A 106 13.18 -20.83 -4.74
CA ALA A 106 14.48 -20.33 -5.17
C ALA A 106 14.32 -19.11 -6.11
N GLY A 107 15.18 -18.11 -5.94
CA GLY A 107 15.17 -16.86 -6.69
C GLY A 107 14.33 -15.72 -6.08
N LEU A 108 13.53 -15.99 -5.04
CA LEU A 108 12.75 -14.99 -4.32
C LEU A 108 13.28 -14.68 -2.92
N GLU A 109 14.52 -15.08 -2.59
CA GLU A 109 15.09 -14.99 -1.24
C GLU A 109 15.26 -13.55 -0.74
N HIS A 110 15.31 -12.59 -1.66
CA HIS A 110 15.39 -11.15 -1.37
C HIS A 110 14.02 -10.53 -1.04
N LEU A 111 12.94 -11.30 -1.13
CA LEU A 111 11.58 -10.88 -0.83
C LEU A 111 11.12 -11.39 0.53
N GLU A 112 10.15 -10.70 1.10
CA GLU A 112 9.37 -11.19 2.23
C GLU A 112 7.90 -11.30 1.79
N ILE A 113 7.39 -12.53 1.79
CA ILE A 113 6.04 -12.84 1.31
C ILE A 113 5.17 -13.32 2.47
N TRP A 114 3.97 -12.74 2.56
CA TRP A 114 2.96 -13.06 3.56
C TRP A 114 1.62 -13.32 2.88
N ALA A 115 0.87 -14.32 3.34
CA ALA A 115 -0.46 -14.63 2.83
C ALA A 115 -1.40 -15.13 3.93
N ALA A 116 -2.70 -14.94 3.73
CA ALA A 116 -3.69 -15.50 4.65
C ALA A 116 -3.68 -17.03 4.65
N GLU A 117 -3.51 -17.63 3.46
CA GLU A 117 -3.33 -19.07 3.27
C GLU A 117 -1.98 -19.35 2.60
N PRO A 118 -0.92 -19.65 3.38
CA PRO A 118 0.42 -19.87 2.82
C PRO A 118 0.50 -20.97 1.77
N ASP A 119 -0.23 -22.07 1.94
CA ASP A 119 -0.24 -23.18 0.99
C ASP A 119 -0.87 -22.77 -0.35
N TRP A 120 -1.91 -21.95 -0.31
CA TRP A 120 -2.52 -21.39 -1.52
C TRP A 120 -1.54 -20.43 -2.22
N ALA A 121 -0.89 -19.54 -1.47
CA ALA A 121 0.10 -18.63 -2.02
C ALA A 121 1.29 -19.39 -2.63
N ALA A 122 1.74 -20.48 -2.01
CA ALA A 122 2.79 -21.34 -2.56
C ALA A 122 2.37 -21.97 -3.90
N ARG A 123 1.12 -22.43 -4.04
CA ARG A 123 0.60 -22.92 -5.33
C ARG A 123 0.57 -21.83 -6.40
N TRP A 124 0.16 -20.62 -6.03
CA TRP A 124 0.18 -19.49 -6.96
C TRP A 124 1.61 -19.10 -7.37
N LEU A 125 2.55 -19.04 -6.43
CA LEU A 125 3.97 -18.79 -6.71
C LEU A 125 4.61 -19.89 -7.57
N ALA A 126 4.08 -21.11 -7.53
CA ALA A 126 4.52 -22.23 -8.36
C ALA A 126 3.98 -22.19 -9.80
N VAL A 127 3.03 -21.29 -10.12
CA VAL A 127 2.60 -21.08 -11.51
C VAL A 127 3.75 -20.46 -12.30
N GLU A 128 3.97 -20.98 -13.52
CA GLU A 128 5.06 -20.55 -14.39
C GLU A 128 5.09 -19.02 -14.58
N GLY A 129 6.26 -18.43 -14.34
CA GLY A 129 6.49 -16.99 -14.51
C GLY A 129 5.94 -16.09 -13.40
N VAL A 130 5.15 -16.57 -12.43
CA VAL A 130 4.62 -15.72 -11.34
C VAL A 130 5.75 -15.16 -10.48
N GLY A 131 6.67 -16.01 -10.03
CA GLY A 131 7.82 -15.58 -9.24
C GLY A 131 8.68 -14.53 -9.95
N GLU A 132 9.00 -14.77 -11.22
CA GLU A 132 9.79 -13.85 -12.05
C GLU A 132 9.11 -12.47 -12.17
N ARG A 133 7.79 -12.44 -12.42
CA ARG A 133 7.03 -11.18 -12.53
C ARG A 133 7.00 -10.41 -11.22
N ILE A 134 6.80 -11.10 -10.09
CA ILE A 134 6.87 -10.47 -8.77
C ILE A 134 8.28 -9.91 -8.53
N ALA A 135 9.32 -10.68 -8.85
CA ALA A 135 10.70 -10.23 -8.71
C ALA A 135 11.00 -9.01 -9.60
N ARG A 136 10.52 -8.97 -10.86
CA ARG A 136 10.67 -7.80 -11.74
C ARG A 136 9.95 -6.56 -11.20
N LEU A 137 8.71 -6.70 -10.74
CA LEU A 137 7.95 -5.59 -10.15
C LEU A 137 8.61 -5.04 -8.88
N LEU A 138 9.23 -5.92 -8.09
CA LEU A 138 9.87 -5.58 -6.82
C LEU A 138 11.37 -5.33 -6.92
N ALA A 139 11.96 -5.47 -8.12
CA ALA A 139 13.38 -5.29 -8.33
C ALA A 139 13.86 -3.94 -7.76
N PRO A 140 14.97 -3.91 -7.01
CA PRO A 140 15.53 -2.69 -6.48
C PRO A 140 15.77 -1.67 -7.60
N ASP A 141 15.34 -0.43 -7.38
CA ASP A 141 15.49 0.66 -8.34
C ASP A 141 15.80 1.94 -7.58
N ALA A 142 16.94 2.54 -7.90
CA ALA A 142 17.42 3.78 -7.28
C ALA A 142 16.41 4.94 -7.41
N ARG A 143 15.50 4.90 -8.39
CA ARG A 143 14.44 5.90 -8.62
C ARG A 143 13.28 5.81 -7.62
N SER A 144 13.21 4.77 -6.78
CA SER A 144 12.11 4.55 -5.87
C SER A 144 12.56 3.95 -4.54
N ARG A 145 11.77 4.14 -3.47
CA ARG A 145 12.16 3.71 -2.12
C ARG A 145 11.40 2.49 -1.61
N MET A 146 10.19 2.28 -2.10
CA MET A 146 9.30 1.25 -1.57
C MET A 146 8.44 0.73 -2.71
N ARG A 147 8.44 -0.58 -2.87
CA ARG A 147 7.67 -1.35 -3.84
C ARG A 147 6.99 -2.50 -3.11
N ASN A 148 5.73 -2.73 -3.41
CA ASN A 148 5.02 -3.89 -2.91
C ASN A 148 3.98 -4.37 -3.92
N VAL A 149 3.78 -5.68 -3.99
CA VAL A 149 2.67 -6.32 -4.66
C VAL A 149 1.75 -6.84 -3.56
N ALA A 150 0.46 -6.52 -3.61
CA ALA A 150 -0.50 -6.94 -2.60
C ALA A 150 -1.82 -7.36 -3.22
N LEU A 151 -2.34 -8.50 -2.78
CA LEU A 151 -3.74 -8.90 -3.01
C LEU A 151 -4.54 -8.50 -1.78
N SER A 152 -5.65 -7.80 -1.97
CA SER A 152 -6.60 -7.48 -0.90
C SER A 152 -8.03 -7.84 -1.31
N PRO A 153 -8.91 -8.15 -0.35
CA PRO A 153 -10.32 -8.39 -0.64
C PRO A 153 -11.08 -7.20 -1.23
N LEU A 154 -10.53 -5.98 -1.11
CA LEU A 154 -11.20 -4.74 -1.47
C LEU A 154 -10.79 -4.20 -2.84
N ASP A 155 -9.50 -4.29 -3.16
CA ASP A 155 -8.90 -3.67 -4.35
C ASP A 155 -8.42 -4.71 -5.38
N GLY A 156 -8.46 -5.99 -5.03
CA GLY A 156 -7.88 -7.05 -5.87
C GLY A 156 -6.35 -7.02 -5.79
N LEU A 157 -5.70 -7.34 -6.91
CA LEU A 157 -4.25 -7.39 -7.01
C LEU A 157 -3.71 -5.99 -7.30
N SER A 158 -2.78 -5.53 -6.47
CA SER A 158 -2.22 -4.18 -6.54
C SER A 158 -0.70 -4.19 -6.60
N TYR A 159 -0.15 -3.27 -7.36
CA TYR A 159 1.27 -2.91 -7.35
C TYR A 159 1.39 -1.45 -6.93
N LYS A 160 2.22 -1.22 -5.91
CA LYS A 160 2.45 0.11 -5.37
C LYS A 160 3.93 0.43 -5.35
N VAL A 161 4.29 1.56 -5.93
CA VAL A 161 5.63 2.15 -5.89
C VAL A 161 5.56 3.55 -5.30
N SER A 162 6.49 3.89 -4.41
CA SER A 162 6.51 5.17 -3.71
C SER A 162 7.83 5.92 -3.83
N ARG A 163 7.71 7.25 -3.81
CA ARG A 163 8.79 8.24 -3.98
C ARG A 163 9.43 8.23 -5.37
N ILE A 164 8.64 7.97 -6.40
CA ILE A 164 9.08 8.09 -7.79
C ILE A 164 8.92 9.52 -8.32
N HIS A 165 9.89 10.04 -9.05
CA HIS A 165 9.74 11.31 -9.77
C HIS A 165 9.04 11.05 -11.11
N LEU A 166 7.97 11.77 -11.44
CA LEU A 166 7.22 11.54 -12.70
C LEU A 166 8.11 11.73 -13.93
N ARG A 167 9.03 12.71 -13.88
CA ARG A 167 10.04 12.93 -14.92
C ARG A 167 10.93 11.73 -15.22
N THR A 168 11.05 10.80 -14.29
CA THR A 168 11.86 9.57 -14.47
C THR A 168 11.01 8.37 -14.84
N LEU A 169 9.69 8.53 -14.88
CA LEU A 169 8.74 7.48 -15.25
C LEU A 169 8.59 7.48 -16.76
N THR A 170 8.89 6.35 -17.39
CA THR A 170 8.74 6.17 -18.84
C THR A 170 7.44 5.45 -19.17
N GLY A 171 7.02 5.54 -20.44
CA GLY A 171 5.91 4.74 -20.95
C GLY A 171 6.18 3.24 -20.83
N ASP A 172 7.42 2.82 -21.05
CA ASP A 172 7.86 1.42 -20.96
C ASP A 172 7.78 0.90 -19.52
N ASP A 173 8.14 1.72 -18.52
CA ASP A 173 7.98 1.38 -17.10
C ASP A 173 6.50 1.07 -16.80
N LEU A 174 5.58 1.97 -17.18
CA LEU A 174 4.15 1.80 -16.94
C LEU A 174 3.57 0.59 -17.69
N HIS A 175 3.93 0.42 -18.96
CA HIS A 175 3.48 -0.71 -19.77
C HIS A 175 3.97 -2.03 -19.19
N GLY A 176 5.25 -2.11 -18.80
CA GLY A 176 5.84 -3.28 -18.18
C GLY A 176 5.14 -3.64 -16.86
N TRP A 177 4.93 -2.65 -15.98
CA TRP A 177 4.26 -2.88 -14.70
C TRP A 177 2.82 -3.37 -14.86
N LEU A 178 2.06 -2.74 -15.75
CA LEU A 178 0.70 -3.17 -16.02
C LEU A 178 0.68 -4.55 -16.67
N ALA A 179 1.55 -4.82 -17.65
CA ALA A 179 1.62 -6.14 -18.31
C ALA A 179 1.94 -7.25 -17.30
N ASP A 180 2.91 -7.04 -16.41
CA ASP A 180 3.23 -7.99 -15.34
C ASP A 180 2.06 -8.15 -14.35
N LEU A 181 1.40 -7.06 -13.97
CA LEU A 181 0.26 -7.12 -13.05
C LEU A 181 -0.95 -7.84 -13.66
N TYR A 182 -1.23 -7.64 -14.95
CA TYR A 182 -2.29 -8.36 -15.68
C TYR A 182 -1.99 -9.85 -15.81
N ALA A 183 -0.74 -10.21 -16.11
CA ALA A 183 -0.32 -11.60 -16.16
C ALA A 183 -0.41 -12.28 -14.78
N LEU A 184 -0.03 -11.56 -13.72
CA LEU A 184 -0.21 -12.03 -12.34
C LEU A 184 -1.69 -12.19 -11.98
N ALA A 185 -2.55 -11.25 -12.37
CA ALA A 185 -3.99 -11.34 -12.16
C ALA A 185 -4.59 -12.57 -12.86
N ALA A 186 -4.20 -12.83 -14.11
CA ALA A 186 -4.62 -14.03 -14.84
C ALA A 186 -4.14 -15.32 -14.16
N ALA A 187 -2.90 -15.35 -13.67
CA ALA A 187 -2.35 -16.50 -12.95
C ALA A 187 -3.03 -16.74 -11.59
N VAL A 188 -3.45 -15.68 -10.89
CA VAL A 188 -4.25 -15.80 -9.66
C VAL A 188 -5.58 -16.49 -9.95
N ASP A 189 -6.25 -16.10 -11.04
CA ASP A 189 -7.54 -16.65 -11.43
C ASP A 189 -7.45 -18.11 -11.95
N SER A 190 -6.27 -18.57 -12.39
CA SER A 190 -6.07 -19.93 -12.91
C SER A 190 -5.80 -20.99 -11.84
N VAL A 191 -5.54 -20.58 -10.60
CA VAL A 191 -5.29 -21.50 -9.48
C VAL A 191 -6.60 -21.77 -8.74
N GLU A 192 -6.76 -22.96 -8.19
CA GLU A 192 -7.89 -23.26 -7.29
C GLU A 192 -7.98 -22.18 -6.20
N PRO A 193 -9.17 -21.59 -5.98
CA PRO A 193 -9.32 -20.50 -5.03
C PRO A 193 -8.89 -20.91 -3.61
N PRO A 194 -8.53 -19.92 -2.76
CA PRO A 194 -8.25 -20.18 -1.35
C PRO A 194 -9.50 -20.77 -0.68
N ARG A 195 -9.30 -21.56 0.38
CA ARG A 195 -10.38 -22.25 1.08
C ARG A 195 -11.39 -21.26 1.68
N ALA A 196 -10.89 -20.12 2.17
CA ALA A 196 -11.71 -19.05 2.71
C ALA A 196 -11.57 -17.77 1.89
N MET A 197 -12.69 -17.32 1.31
CA MET A 197 -12.79 -15.96 0.81
C MET A 197 -12.95 -15.01 1.99
N LEU A 198 -12.07 -14.02 2.06
CA LEU A 198 -12.03 -13.03 3.12
C LEU A 198 -12.87 -11.84 2.74
N GLU A 199 -13.55 -11.26 3.74
CA GLU A 199 -14.20 -9.97 3.60
C GLU A 199 -13.20 -8.83 3.90
N PRO A 200 -13.38 -7.66 3.27
CA PRO A 200 -12.67 -6.46 3.67
C PRO A 200 -13.02 -6.10 5.12
N THR A 201 -12.00 -5.85 5.93
CA THR A 201 -12.13 -5.36 7.29
C THR A 201 -12.77 -3.98 7.31
N TRP A 202 -13.36 -3.61 8.44
CA TRP A 202 -13.89 -2.26 8.65
C TRP A 202 -12.83 -1.18 8.40
N MET A 203 -11.57 -1.44 8.81
CA MET A 203 -10.46 -0.52 8.59
C MET A 203 -10.12 -0.37 7.10
N GLU A 204 -10.09 -1.46 6.33
CA GLU A 204 -9.87 -1.41 4.88
C GLU A 204 -10.98 -0.61 4.17
N LYS A 205 -12.25 -0.88 4.51
CA LYS A 205 -13.40 -0.13 3.97
C LYS A 205 -13.29 1.36 4.30
N LYS A 206 -13.01 1.71 5.56
CA LYS A 206 -12.88 3.11 5.99
C LYS A 206 -11.65 3.81 5.42
N ALA A 207 -10.55 3.11 5.21
CA ALA A 207 -9.35 3.67 4.59
C ALA A 207 -9.63 4.10 3.14
N LYS A 208 -10.48 3.35 2.43
CA LYS A 208 -10.89 3.66 1.07
C LYS A 208 -11.96 4.76 1.01
N GLU A 209 -12.97 4.70 1.88
CA GLU A 209 -14.06 5.68 1.91
C GLU A 209 -13.63 7.06 2.43
N SER A 210 -12.85 7.10 3.50
CA SER A 210 -12.56 8.33 4.25
C SER A 210 -11.28 8.18 5.06
N PRO A 211 -10.10 8.26 4.41
CA PRO A 211 -8.82 8.07 5.08
C PRO A 211 -8.57 9.09 6.20
N TRP A 212 -9.17 10.29 6.11
CA TRP A 212 -9.08 11.32 7.14
C TRP A 212 -9.82 10.93 8.43
N LEU A 213 -10.94 10.20 8.35
CA LEU A 213 -11.67 9.74 9.53
C LEU A 213 -10.85 8.73 10.35
N LEU A 214 -10.13 7.83 9.67
CA LEU A 214 -9.18 6.94 10.36
C LEU A 214 -8.07 7.71 11.04
N ALA A 215 -7.51 8.73 10.38
CA ALA A 215 -6.48 9.58 10.98
C ALA A 215 -7.00 10.30 12.24
N VAL A 216 -8.22 10.85 12.19
CA VAL A 216 -8.88 11.48 13.35
C VAL A 216 -9.13 10.45 14.45
N GLY A 217 -9.61 9.24 14.13
CA GLY A 217 -9.83 8.19 15.11
C GLY A 217 -8.55 7.76 15.83
N VAL A 218 -7.44 7.63 15.10
CA VAL A 218 -6.12 7.34 15.69
C VAL A 218 -5.66 8.49 16.61
N LEU A 219 -5.83 9.74 16.19
CA LEU A 219 -5.50 10.90 17.02
C LEU A 219 -6.34 10.97 18.29
N ALA A 220 -7.64 10.70 18.20
CA ALA A 220 -8.54 10.65 19.35
C ALA A 220 -8.13 9.54 20.33
N ALA A 221 -7.78 8.35 19.83
CA ALA A 221 -7.29 7.25 20.66
C ALA A 221 -5.98 7.61 21.37
N LEU A 222 -5.03 8.24 20.68
CA LEU A 222 -3.79 8.71 21.30
C LEU A 222 -4.05 9.76 22.38
N PHE A 223 -4.94 10.72 22.12
CA PHE A 223 -5.32 11.72 23.11
C PHE A 223 -5.96 11.09 24.35
N ALA A 224 -6.84 10.10 24.18
CA ALA A 224 -7.46 9.37 25.28
C ALA A 224 -6.41 8.64 26.15
N VAL A 225 -5.39 8.02 25.54
CA VAL A 225 -4.29 7.37 26.26
C VAL A 225 -3.49 8.38 27.09
N VAL A 226 -3.15 9.54 26.51
CA VAL A 226 -2.43 10.60 27.24
C VAL A 226 -3.27 11.15 28.38
N ALA A 227 -4.57 11.39 28.16
CA ALA A 227 -5.48 11.85 29.20
C ALA A 227 -5.61 10.83 30.34
N ALA A 228 -5.76 9.54 30.03
CA ALA A 228 -5.80 8.47 31.03
C ALA A 228 -4.50 8.38 31.85
N ALA A 229 -3.34 8.48 31.20
CA ALA A 229 -2.05 8.50 31.89
C ALA A 229 -1.90 9.72 32.82
N GLY A 230 -2.35 10.90 32.36
CA GLY A 230 -2.38 12.13 33.17
C GLY A 230 -3.29 12.01 34.39
N LEU A 231 -4.48 11.41 34.24
CA LEU A 231 -5.40 11.14 35.34
C LEU A 231 -4.79 10.15 36.35
N LEU A 232 -4.19 9.05 35.89
CA LEU A 232 -3.51 8.09 36.76
C LEU A 232 -2.36 8.73 37.53
N PHE A 233 -1.54 9.54 36.85
CA PHE A 233 -0.44 10.26 37.48
C PHE A 233 -0.92 11.28 38.53
N THR A 234 -1.94 12.07 38.18
CA THR A 234 -2.53 13.05 39.10
C THR A 234 -3.17 12.35 40.31
N GLY A 235 -3.89 11.24 40.09
CA GLY A 235 -4.44 10.42 41.15
C GLY A 235 -3.38 9.84 42.07
N ALA A 236 -2.26 9.36 41.52
CA ALA A 236 -1.13 8.87 42.30
C ALA A 236 -0.47 9.97 43.15
N LEU A 237 -0.30 11.17 42.58
CA LEU A 237 0.23 12.33 43.33
C LEU A 237 -0.69 12.76 44.48
N VAL A 238 -2.00 12.84 44.24
CA VAL A 238 -2.99 13.16 45.28
C VAL A 238 -3.00 12.09 46.36
N GLY A 239 -2.96 10.81 45.99
CA GLY A 239 -2.86 9.69 46.93
C GLY A 239 -1.60 9.75 47.80
N LEU A 240 -0.44 10.06 47.19
CA LEU A 240 0.83 10.22 47.91
C LEU A 240 0.80 11.42 48.86
N ALA A 241 0.30 12.58 48.41
CA ALA A 241 0.16 13.78 49.23
C ALA A 241 -0.75 13.53 50.45
N TYR A 242 -1.86 12.81 50.25
CA TYR A 242 -2.76 12.42 51.33
C TYR A 242 -2.07 11.50 52.35
N LEU A 243 -1.31 10.50 51.90
CA LEU A 243 -0.55 9.62 52.78
C LEU A 243 0.51 10.38 53.59
N LEU A 244 1.24 11.30 52.96
CA LEU A 244 2.24 12.13 53.64
C LEU A 244 1.61 13.08 54.66
N SER A 245 0.40 13.59 54.40
CA SER A 245 -0.30 14.48 55.34
C SER A 245 -0.80 13.79 56.62
N LYS A 246 -0.84 12.45 56.64
CA LYS A 246 -1.27 11.64 57.79
C LYS A 246 -0.13 11.20 58.72
N HIS A 247 1.11 11.46 58.34
CA HIS A 247 2.30 11.18 59.14
C HIS A 247 2.92 12.48 59.64
#